data_AF-A0A5P1E5D2-F1
#
_entry.id   AF-A0A5P1E5D2-F1
#
_cell.length_a   1.000
_cell.length_b   1.000
_cell.length_c   1.000
_cell.angle_alpha   90.00
_cell.angle_beta   90.00
_cell.angle_gamma   90.00
#
_symmetry.space_group_name_H-M   'P 1'
#
loop_
_entity.id
_entity.type
_entity.pdbx_description
1 polymer ?
#
loop_
_entity_poly.entity_id
_entity_poly.type
_entity_poly.pdbx_seq_one_letter_code
_entity_poly.pdbx_strand_id
1 'polypeptide(L)'
;MYFQNALGTIGFAFAGHSVCLEIQATIPSTPEKPSTKPMWQGVVVAYIIVAICYVGVAVTGFWAFGNVVEDDVLMSLERPNWLIAVANFMVFLHVLGSYQVFAMPLFDILESFLVLQCKMSPGIRLRLVARSLYVCFTILIGACIPFFGGLLGFFGGLFFAPTSYFLPCIMWLILRKPKIFSPHWIACWISIILGVLLMILSPIGGLRSIILSASSYKFFS
;
A
#
# COMPACT_ATOMS: atom_id res chain seq x y z
N MET A 1 -22.34 3.68 -1.59
CA MET A 1 -21.64 3.17 -0.38
C MET A 1 -20.27 2.62 -0.72
N TYR A 2 -20.16 1.77 -1.74
CA TYR A 2 -18.90 1.31 -2.33
C TYR A 2 -17.94 2.44 -2.75
N PHE A 3 -18.48 3.59 -3.19
CA PHE A 3 -17.67 4.70 -3.69
C PHE A 3 -16.61 5.20 -2.71
N GLN A 4 -16.96 5.42 -1.43
CA GLN A 4 -16.00 5.91 -0.43
C GLN A 4 -14.89 4.89 -0.16
N ASN A 5 -15.25 3.62 -0.04
CA ASN A 5 -14.27 2.55 0.15
C ASN A 5 -13.35 2.42 -1.08
N ALA A 6 -13.94 2.45 -2.27
CA ALA A 6 -13.23 2.36 -3.55
C ALA A 6 -12.20 3.48 -3.74
N LEU A 7 -12.51 4.71 -3.32
CA LEU A 7 -11.54 5.81 -3.33
C LEU A 7 -10.28 5.47 -2.54
N GLY A 8 -10.44 4.88 -1.35
CA GLY A 8 -9.33 4.41 -0.53
C GLY A 8 -8.60 3.23 -1.17
N THR A 9 -9.32 2.27 -1.72
CA THR A 9 -8.73 1.11 -2.41
C THR A 9 -7.88 1.54 -3.60
N ILE A 10 -8.34 2.53 -4.39
CA ILE A 10 -7.55 3.12 -5.47
C ILE A 10 -6.31 3.82 -4.90
N GLY A 11 -6.46 4.62 -3.84
CA GLY A 11 -5.33 5.26 -3.17
C GLY A 11 -4.28 4.26 -2.67
N PHE A 12 -4.72 3.14 -2.09
CA PHE A 12 -3.86 2.04 -1.67
C PHE A 12 -3.14 1.38 -2.85
N ALA A 13 -3.86 1.13 -3.95
CA ALA A 13 -3.31 0.42 -5.11
C ALA A 13 -2.08 1.13 -5.72
N PHE A 14 -2.01 2.46 -5.59
CA PHE A 14 -0.92 3.30 -6.11
C PHE A 14 0.11 3.74 -5.04
N ALA A 15 0.16 3.06 -3.89
CA ALA A 15 1.03 3.39 -2.76
C ALA A 15 2.50 2.90 -2.90
N GLY A 16 3.17 3.23 -4.01
CA GLY A 16 4.57 2.83 -4.27
C GLY A 16 5.64 3.73 -3.64
N HIS A 17 5.27 4.84 -3.00
CA HIS A 17 6.18 5.85 -2.45
C HIS A 17 7.04 5.35 -1.29
N SER A 18 6.56 4.35 -0.54
CA SER A 18 7.26 3.81 0.64
C SER A 18 8.53 3.03 0.32
N VAL A 19 8.74 2.65 -0.94
CA VAL A 19 9.96 1.97 -1.43
C VAL A 19 10.75 2.83 -2.41
N CYS A 20 10.26 4.04 -2.70
CA CYS A 20 10.83 4.92 -3.71
C CYS A 20 12.26 5.32 -3.36
N LEU A 21 12.53 5.63 -2.09
CA LEU A 21 13.86 6.05 -1.64
C LEU A 21 14.85 4.89 -1.63
N GLU A 22 14.41 3.70 -1.25
CA GLU A 22 15.20 2.46 -1.25
C GLU A 22 15.60 2.10 -2.68
N ILE A 23 14.66 2.15 -3.62
CA ILE A 23 14.95 1.92 -5.04
C ILE A 23 15.91 2.98 -5.55
N GLN A 24 15.65 4.27 -5.28
CA GLN A 24 16.50 5.36 -5.77
C GLN A 24 17.92 5.28 -5.20
N ALA A 25 18.10 4.79 -3.96
CA ALA A 25 19.40 4.60 -3.34
C ALA A 25 20.25 3.53 -4.05
N THR A 26 19.65 2.61 -4.80
CA THR A 26 20.38 1.60 -5.58
C THR A 26 20.82 2.09 -6.96
N ILE A 27 20.33 3.24 -7.41
CA ILE A 27 20.67 3.82 -8.71
C ILE A 27 21.98 4.61 -8.58
N PRO A 28 23.00 4.34 -9.42
CA PRO A 28 24.24 5.12 -9.41
C PRO A 28 23.97 6.62 -9.56
N SER A 29 24.56 7.43 -8.68
CA SER A 29 24.37 8.88 -8.64
C SER A 29 25.71 9.58 -8.46
N THR A 30 26.02 10.55 -9.33
CA THR A 30 27.17 11.47 -9.16
C THR A 30 26.67 12.91 -9.17
N PRO A 31 27.46 13.90 -8.69
CA PRO A 31 27.08 15.32 -8.77
C PRO A 31 26.74 15.77 -10.20
N GLU A 32 27.39 15.21 -11.21
CA GLU A 32 27.14 15.51 -12.63
C GLU A 32 25.94 14.73 -13.20
N LYS A 33 25.63 13.55 -12.64
CA LYS A 33 24.57 12.64 -13.08
C LYS A 33 23.70 12.20 -11.89
N PRO A 34 22.75 13.05 -11.46
CA PRO A 34 21.88 12.73 -10.34
C PRO A 34 20.90 11.59 -10.67
N SER A 35 20.66 10.70 -9.72
CA SER A 35 19.72 9.58 -9.84
C SER A 35 18.25 9.99 -10.04
N THR A 36 17.91 11.27 -9.86
CA THR A 36 16.54 11.77 -10.00
C THR A 36 15.95 11.56 -11.39
N LYS A 37 16.74 11.75 -12.46
CA LYS A 37 16.28 11.57 -13.85
C LYS A 37 15.92 10.11 -14.16
N PRO A 38 16.83 9.12 -13.96
CA PRO A 38 16.49 7.72 -14.20
C PRO A 38 15.38 7.23 -13.27
N MET A 39 15.35 7.68 -12.01
CA MET A 39 14.27 7.35 -11.10
C MET A 39 12.91 7.82 -11.61
N TRP A 40 12.81 9.07 -12.07
CA TRP A 40 11.57 9.60 -12.66
C TRP A 40 11.09 8.80 -13.87
N GLN A 41 12.01 8.44 -14.78
CA GLN A 41 11.67 7.62 -15.94
C GLN A 41 11.16 6.23 -15.51
N GLY A 42 11.82 5.60 -14.54
CA GLY A 42 11.39 4.32 -13.98
C GLY A 42 10.00 4.40 -13.36
N VAL A 43 9.73 5.43 -12.55
CA VAL A 43 8.43 5.66 -11.92
C VAL A 43 7.33 5.86 -12.95
N VAL A 44 7.55 6.69 -13.98
CA VAL A 44 6.54 6.92 -15.03
C VAL A 44 6.18 5.62 -15.75
N VAL A 45 7.19 4.84 -16.17
CA VAL A 45 6.94 3.56 -16.86
C VAL A 45 6.24 2.57 -15.94
N ALA A 46 6.68 2.46 -14.68
CA ALA A 46 6.07 1.57 -13.71
C ALA A 46 4.58 1.90 -13.48
N TYR A 47 4.25 3.18 -13.27
CA TYR A 47 2.86 3.60 -13.03
C TYR A 47 1.96 3.41 -14.27
N ILE A 48 2.49 3.56 -15.49
CA ILE A 48 1.75 3.25 -16.72
C ILE A 48 1.42 1.76 -16.79
N ILE A 49 2.41 0.89 -16.55
CA ILE A 49 2.20 -0.57 -16.57
C ILE A 49 1.19 -0.96 -15.49
N VAL A 50 1.35 -0.46 -14.27
CA VAL A 50 0.43 -0.71 -13.15
C VAL A 50 -1.00 -0.25 -13.49
N ALA A 51 -1.16 0.94 -14.07
CA ALA A 51 -2.48 1.43 -14.46
C ALA A 51 -3.14 0.54 -15.52
N ILE A 52 -2.39 0.08 -16.53
CA ILE A 52 -2.89 -0.84 -17.55
C ILE A 52 -3.33 -2.17 -16.91
N CYS A 53 -2.52 -2.73 -16.02
CA CYS A 53 -2.85 -3.98 -15.33
C CYS A 53 -4.09 -3.83 -14.44
N TYR A 54 -4.15 -2.80 -13.59
CA TYR A 54 -5.28 -2.59 -12.69
C TYR A 54 -6.58 -2.28 -13.43
N VAL A 55 -6.55 -1.38 -14.43
CA VAL A 55 -7.74 -1.07 -15.23
C VAL A 55 -8.15 -2.28 -16.04
N GLY A 56 -7.20 -3.03 -16.62
CA GLY A 56 -7.48 -4.25 -17.36
C GLY A 56 -8.19 -5.30 -16.50
N VAL A 57 -7.67 -5.59 -15.30
CA VAL A 57 -8.29 -6.54 -14.35
C VAL A 57 -9.64 -6.02 -13.86
N ALA A 58 -9.75 -4.73 -13.51
CA ALA A 58 -11.01 -4.16 -13.03
C ALA A 58 -12.12 -4.20 -14.09
N VAL A 59 -11.81 -3.83 -15.34
CA VAL A 59 -12.77 -3.84 -16.45
C VAL A 59 -13.19 -5.27 -16.79
N THR A 60 -12.22 -6.18 -16.94
CA THR A 60 -12.54 -7.58 -17.29
C THR A 60 -13.26 -8.32 -16.17
N GLY A 61 -12.85 -8.11 -14.91
CA GLY A 61 -13.52 -8.67 -13.74
C GLY A 61 -14.96 -8.17 -13.60
N PHE A 62 -15.19 -6.86 -13.70
CA PHE A 62 -16.54 -6.31 -13.67
C PHE A 62 -17.38 -6.75 -14.87
N TRP A 63 -16.79 -6.90 -16.05
CA TRP A 63 -17.51 -7.40 -17.22
C TRP A 63 -17.93 -8.87 -17.08
N ALA A 64 -17.10 -9.70 -16.42
CA ALA A 64 -17.39 -11.12 -16.21
C ALA A 64 -18.40 -11.36 -15.07
N PHE A 65 -18.26 -10.65 -13.95
CA PHE A 65 -19.03 -10.92 -12.72
C PHE A 65 -20.05 -9.83 -12.36
N GLY A 66 -19.99 -8.66 -12.98
CA GLY A 66 -20.87 -7.54 -12.67
C GLY A 66 -20.83 -7.14 -11.20
N ASN A 67 -22.01 -6.92 -10.61
CA ASN A 67 -22.14 -6.44 -9.23
C ASN A 67 -21.90 -7.51 -8.16
N VAL A 68 -21.68 -8.79 -8.53
CA VAL A 68 -21.39 -9.88 -7.59
C VAL A 68 -19.89 -10.18 -7.49
N VAL A 69 -19.03 -9.36 -8.10
CA VAL A 69 -17.58 -9.48 -7.93
C VAL A 69 -17.19 -9.24 -6.47
N GLU A 70 -16.35 -10.12 -5.94
CA GLU A 70 -15.81 -10.04 -4.59
C GLU A 70 -14.61 -9.08 -4.55
N ASP A 71 -14.24 -8.61 -3.35
CA ASP A 71 -13.08 -7.73 -3.16
C ASP A 71 -11.77 -8.41 -3.64
N ASP A 72 -11.67 -9.73 -3.45
CA ASP A 72 -10.69 -10.58 -4.11
C ASP A 72 -11.37 -11.30 -5.28
N VAL A 73 -11.03 -10.88 -6.51
CA VAL A 73 -11.61 -11.46 -7.74
C VAL A 73 -11.37 -12.97 -7.86
N LEU A 74 -10.34 -13.52 -7.21
CA LEU A 74 -10.09 -14.96 -7.23
C LEU A 74 -11.18 -15.74 -6.47
N MET A 75 -11.83 -15.12 -5.50
CA MET A 75 -12.96 -15.71 -4.77
C MET A 75 -14.23 -15.75 -5.62
N SER A 76 -14.34 -14.92 -6.66
CA SER A 76 -15.45 -14.96 -7.62
C SER A 76 -15.30 -16.05 -8.68
N LEU A 77 -14.12 -16.69 -8.80
CA LEU A 77 -13.88 -17.75 -9.78
C LEU A 77 -14.39 -19.10 -9.27
N GLU A 78 -15.19 -19.80 -10.08
CA GLU A 78 -15.70 -21.13 -9.72
C GLU A 78 -14.97 -22.29 -10.42
N ARG A 79 -14.54 -22.12 -11.68
CA ARG A 79 -13.91 -23.18 -12.49
C ARG A 79 -12.93 -22.62 -13.52
N PRO A 80 -11.94 -23.41 -13.97
CA PRO A 80 -11.53 -24.72 -13.44
C PRO A 80 -10.61 -24.59 -12.21
N ASN A 81 -10.75 -25.51 -11.25
CA ASN A 81 -10.06 -25.44 -9.95
C ASN A 81 -8.52 -25.40 -10.06
N TRP A 82 -7.94 -26.09 -11.05
CA TRP A 82 -6.48 -26.09 -11.24
C TRP A 82 -5.94 -24.69 -11.57
N LEU A 83 -6.69 -23.91 -12.35
CA LEU A 83 -6.29 -22.57 -12.76
C LEU A 83 -6.39 -21.59 -11.59
N ILE A 84 -7.44 -21.71 -10.78
CA ILE A 84 -7.62 -20.94 -9.55
C ILE A 84 -6.50 -21.25 -8.56
N ALA A 85 -6.11 -22.53 -8.42
CA ALA A 85 -5.01 -22.93 -7.55
C ALA A 85 -3.66 -22.35 -8.01
N VAL A 86 -3.39 -22.35 -9.33
CA VAL A 86 -2.19 -21.72 -9.89
C VAL A 86 -2.20 -20.21 -9.64
N ALA A 87 -3.33 -19.52 -9.86
CA ALA A 87 -3.46 -18.10 -9.61
C ALA A 87 -3.18 -17.74 -8.14
N ASN A 88 -3.80 -18.47 -7.20
CA ASN A 88 -3.56 -18.30 -5.76
C ASN A 88 -2.10 -18.56 -5.39
N PHE A 89 -1.46 -19.57 -5.98
CA PHE A 89 -0.05 -19.85 -5.75
C PHE A 89 0.87 -18.72 -6.27
N MET A 90 0.55 -18.11 -7.41
CA MET A 90 1.28 -16.94 -7.91
C MET A 90 1.11 -15.72 -7.01
N VAL A 91 -0.09 -15.47 -6.49
CA VAL A 91 -0.34 -14.42 -5.50
C VAL A 91 0.47 -14.69 -4.23
N PHE A 92 0.50 -15.94 -3.75
CA PHE A 92 1.33 -16.32 -2.60
C PHE A 92 2.82 -16.01 -2.82
N LEU A 93 3.38 -16.43 -3.96
CA LEU A 93 4.78 -16.15 -4.29
C LEU A 93 5.07 -14.65 -4.38
N HIS A 94 4.17 -13.88 -5.00
CA HIS A 94 4.29 -12.43 -5.09
C HIS A 94 4.29 -11.77 -3.70
N VAL A 95 3.32 -12.12 -2.85
CA VAL A 95 3.19 -11.55 -1.50
C VAL A 95 4.36 -11.95 -0.62
N LEU A 96 4.87 -13.18 -0.76
CA LEU A 96 6.05 -13.64 -0.04
C LEU A 96 7.27 -12.75 -0.31
N GLY A 97 7.50 -12.39 -1.59
CA GLY A 97 8.57 -11.47 -1.98
C GLY A 97 8.33 -10.04 -1.48
N SER A 98 7.12 -9.51 -1.71
CA SER A 98 6.75 -8.15 -1.28
C SER A 98 6.87 -7.97 0.23
N TYR A 99 6.47 -8.98 1.03
CA TYR A 99 6.57 -8.93 2.49
C TYR A 99 8.01 -8.68 2.95
N GLN A 100 9.01 -9.32 2.32
CA GLN A 100 10.42 -9.11 2.71
C GLN A 100 10.88 -7.67 2.49
N VAL A 101 10.44 -7.06 1.38
CA VAL A 101 10.79 -5.67 1.05
C VAL A 101 10.16 -4.70 2.06
N PHE A 102 8.85 -4.86 2.33
CA PHE A 102 8.12 -3.96 3.24
C PHE A 102 8.42 -4.19 4.73
N ALA A 103 8.81 -5.40 5.13
CA ALA A 103 9.13 -5.71 6.52
C ALA A 103 10.52 -5.21 6.93
N MET A 104 11.46 -5.01 5.99
CA MET A 104 12.84 -4.65 6.31
C MET A 104 12.97 -3.34 7.11
N PRO A 105 12.33 -2.22 6.73
CA PRO A 105 12.39 -0.98 7.52
C PRO A 105 11.77 -1.15 8.91
N LEU A 106 10.72 -1.97 9.04
CA LEU A 106 10.06 -2.24 10.31
C LEU A 106 10.94 -3.08 11.24
N PHE A 107 11.68 -4.05 10.69
CA PHE A 107 12.68 -4.80 11.44
C PHE A 107 13.79 -3.88 11.96
N ASP A 108 14.26 -2.94 11.14
CA ASP A 108 15.32 -2.02 11.55
C ASP A 108 14.85 -1.06 12.65
N ILE A 109 13.60 -0.56 12.58
CA ILE A 109 12.99 0.26 13.64
C ILE A 109 12.84 -0.54 14.94
N LEU A 110 12.30 -1.76 14.85
CA LEU A 110 12.09 -2.62 16.01
C LEU A 110 13.43 -2.98 16.67
N GLU A 111 14.42 -3.40 15.90
CA GLU A 111 15.76 -3.73 16.41
C GLU A 111 16.42 -2.51 17.06
N SER A 112 16.34 -1.34 16.42
CA SER A 112 16.85 -0.08 16.96
C SER A 112 16.20 0.29 18.29
N PHE A 113 14.88 0.13 18.40
CA PHE A 113 14.16 0.37 19.65
C PHE A 113 14.61 -0.59 20.77
N LEU A 114 14.74 -1.88 20.46
CA LEU A 114 15.15 -2.91 21.42
C LEU A 114 16.59 -2.70 21.91
N VAL A 115 17.50 -2.23 21.05
CA VAL A 115 18.88 -1.93 21.44
C VAL A 115 18.99 -0.61 22.19
N LEU A 116 18.38 0.47 21.68
CA LEU A 116 18.57 1.81 22.22
C LEU A 116 17.71 2.07 23.47
N GLN A 117 16.46 1.65 23.46
CA GLN A 117 15.51 1.91 24.55
C GLN A 117 15.49 0.77 25.58
N CYS A 118 15.45 -0.48 25.12
CA CYS A 118 15.42 -1.65 26.01
C CYS A 118 16.82 -2.14 26.43
N LYS A 119 17.90 -1.50 25.96
CA LYS A 119 19.31 -1.81 26.30
C LYS A 119 19.69 -3.28 26.08
N MET A 120 19.06 -3.95 25.11
CA MET A 120 19.41 -5.33 24.78
C MET A 120 20.69 -5.39 23.95
N SER A 121 21.48 -6.44 24.14
CA SER A 121 22.71 -6.63 23.37
C SER A 121 22.38 -6.94 21.90
N PRO A 122 22.94 -6.20 20.93
CA PRO A 122 22.76 -6.51 19.52
C PRO A 122 23.38 -7.88 19.20
N GLY A 123 22.74 -8.62 18.30
CA GLY A 123 23.25 -9.93 17.87
C GLY A 123 22.19 -10.81 17.22
N ILE A 124 22.64 -11.93 16.64
CA ILE A 124 21.79 -12.85 15.85
C ILE A 124 20.57 -13.32 16.67
N ARG A 125 20.73 -13.58 17.97
CA ARG A 125 19.63 -14.01 18.85
C ARG A 125 18.52 -12.95 18.95
N LEU A 126 18.88 -11.69 19.16
CA LEU A 126 17.92 -10.58 19.23
C LEU A 126 17.16 -10.44 17.90
N ARG A 127 17.90 -10.51 16.78
CA ARG A 127 17.32 -10.38 15.44
C ARG A 127 16.34 -11.51 15.13
N LEU A 128 16.70 -12.75 15.43
CA LEU A 128 15.83 -13.91 15.23
C LEU A 128 14.55 -13.78 16.06
N VAL A 129 14.68 -13.51 17.36
CA VAL A 129 13.53 -13.38 18.26
C VAL A 129 12.62 -12.22 17.84
N ALA A 130 13.18 -11.03 17.62
CA ALA A 130 12.40 -9.85 17.24
C ALA A 130 11.64 -10.04 15.92
N ARG A 131 12.32 -10.60 14.90
CA ARG A 131 11.69 -10.85 13.59
C ARG A 131 10.63 -11.94 13.67
N SER A 132 10.89 -13.05 14.36
CA SER A 132 9.91 -14.12 14.55
C SER A 132 8.68 -13.65 15.32
N LEU A 133 8.86 -12.85 16.38
CA LEU A 133 7.74 -12.26 17.12
C LEU A 133 6.92 -11.31 16.25
N TYR A 134 7.59 -10.46 15.46
CA TYR A 134 6.91 -9.58 14.51
C TYR A 134 6.09 -10.37 13.49
N VAL A 135 6.67 -11.41 12.88
CA VAL A 135 5.97 -12.26 11.91
C VAL A 135 4.75 -12.93 12.57
N CYS A 136 4.93 -13.55 13.73
CA CYS A 136 3.86 -14.17 14.50
C CYS A 136 2.73 -13.18 14.81
N PHE A 137 3.09 -11.97 15.24
CA PHE A 137 2.14 -10.89 15.50
C PHE A 137 1.35 -10.49 14.25
N THR A 138 2.03 -10.31 13.10
CA THR A 138 1.35 -9.96 11.84
C THR A 138 0.42 -11.08 11.34
N ILE A 139 0.81 -12.34 11.51
CA ILE A 139 -0.05 -13.50 11.18
C ILE A 139 -1.28 -13.52 12.07
N LEU A 140 -1.11 -13.29 13.38
CA LEU A 140 -2.22 -13.25 14.33
C LEU A 140 -3.21 -12.13 13.98
N ILE A 141 -2.72 -10.93 13.67
CA ILE A 141 -3.60 -9.84 13.21
C ILE A 141 -4.33 -10.21 11.92
N GLY A 142 -3.63 -10.77 10.94
CA GLY A 142 -4.21 -11.17 9.66
C GLY A 142 -5.31 -12.24 9.83
N ALA A 143 -5.10 -13.20 10.73
CA ALA A 143 -6.10 -14.23 11.05
C ALA A 143 -7.30 -13.65 11.82
N CYS A 144 -7.08 -12.64 12.67
CA CYS A 144 -8.15 -12.03 13.46
C CYS A 144 -9.03 -11.06 12.66
N ILE A 145 -8.49 -10.41 11.62
CA ILE A 145 -9.16 -9.31 10.90
C ILE A 145 -9.11 -9.57 9.37
N PRO A 146 -9.87 -10.55 8.84
CA PRO A 146 -9.81 -10.93 7.42
C PRO A 146 -10.66 -10.03 6.50
N PHE A 147 -10.78 -8.74 6.78
CA PHE A 147 -11.65 -7.81 6.03
C PHE A 147 -10.90 -7.07 4.92
N PHE A 148 -10.47 -7.81 3.90
CA PHE A 148 -9.56 -7.31 2.86
C PHE A 148 -9.98 -5.97 2.26
N GLY A 149 -11.14 -5.87 1.58
CA GLY A 149 -11.56 -4.64 0.92
C GLY A 149 -11.81 -3.47 1.87
N GLY A 150 -12.31 -3.74 3.09
CA GLY A 150 -12.50 -2.72 4.11
C GLY A 150 -11.17 -2.16 4.65
N LEU A 151 -10.16 -3.03 4.86
CA LEU A 151 -8.82 -2.63 5.27
C LEU A 151 -8.09 -1.83 4.19
N LEU A 152 -8.22 -2.23 2.92
CA LEU A 152 -7.66 -1.51 1.78
C LEU A 152 -8.18 -0.07 1.72
N GLY A 153 -9.51 0.11 1.77
CA GLY A 153 -10.08 1.46 1.72
C GLY A 153 -9.83 2.28 2.97
N PHE A 154 -9.78 1.63 4.14
CA PHE A 154 -9.46 2.32 5.39
C PHE A 154 -8.02 2.83 5.43
N PHE A 155 -7.03 1.96 5.24
CA PHE A 155 -5.61 2.35 5.28
C PHE A 155 -5.18 3.16 4.06
N GLY A 156 -5.78 2.89 2.89
CA GLY A 156 -5.63 3.69 1.67
C GLY A 156 -5.94 5.17 1.88
N GLY A 157 -7.03 5.48 2.58
CA GLY A 157 -7.33 6.85 2.95
C GLY A 157 -6.49 7.35 4.12
N LEU A 158 -6.49 6.62 5.24
CA LEU A 158 -5.98 7.16 6.51
C LEU A 158 -4.47 7.39 6.51
N PHE A 159 -3.69 6.45 5.98
CA PHE A 159 -2.22 6.49 6.06
C PHE A 159 -1.57 6.79 4.72
N PHE A 160 -2.10 6.24 3.63
CA PHE A 160 -1.52 6.47 2.30
C PHE A 160 -1.90 7.83 1.71
N ALA A 161 -3.12 8.34 1.94
CA ALA A 161 -3.46 9.67 1.44
C ALA A 161 -2.52 10.78 1.99
N PRO A 162 -2.18 10.82 3.30
CA PRO A 162 -1.15 11.70 3.83
C PRO A 162 0.22 11.54 3.21
N THR A 163 0.73 10.32 3.18
CA THR A 163 2.12 10.05 2.84
C THR A 163 2.40 10.18 1.35
N SER A 164 1.40 9.96 0.50
CA SER A 164 1.53 10.06 -0.97
C SER A 164 1.09 11.42 -1.53
N TYR A 165 -0.04 11.98 -1.07
CA TYR A 165 -0.69 13.09 -1.79
C TYR A 165 -0.41 14.45 -1.17
N PHE A 166 -0.55 14.60 0.16
CA PHE A 166 -0.44 15.95 0.76
C PHE A 166 0.90 16.23 1.41
N LEU A 167 1.54 15.30 2.15
CA LEU A 167 2.80 15.59 2.85
C LEU A 167 3.93 15.98 1.88
N PRO A 168 4.20 15.22 0.80
CA PRO A 168 5.25 15.60 -0.16
C PRO A 168 4.97 16.95 -0.83
N CYS A 169 3.70 17.25 -1.13
CA CYS A 169 3.30 18.52 -1.73
C CYS A 169 3.50 19.70 -0.79
N ILE A 170 3.15 19.55 0.50
CA ILE A 170 3.40 20.58 1.53
C ILE A 170 4.91 20.80 1.69
N MET A 171 5.69 19.72 1.79
CA MET A 171 7.15 19.79 1.86
C MET A 171 7.74 20.52 0.65
N TRP A 172 7.26 20.22 -0.57
CA TRP A 172 7.68 20.88 -1.80
C TRP A 172 7.37 22.37 -1.80
N LEU A 173 6.15 22.76 -1.40
CA LEU A 173 5.73 24.17 -1.33
C LEU A 173 6.59 24.96 -0.35
N ILE A 174 6.92 24.38 0.82
CA ILE A 174 7.76 25.03 1.85
C ILE A 174 9.22 25.15 1.39
N LEU A 175 9.79 24.08 0.85
CA LEU A 175 11.22 24.00 0.53
C LEU A 175 11.57 24.71 -0.78
N ARG A 176 10.76 24.56 -1.82
CA ARG A 176 11.06 25.08 -3.16
C ARG A 176 10.40 26.41 -3.48
N LYS A 177 9.36 26.80 -2.73
CA LYS A 177 8.62 28.07 -2.89
C LYS A 177 8.35 28.38 -4.38
N PRO A 178 7.67 27.48 -5.11
CA PRO A 178 7.41 27.69 -6.54
C PRO A 178 6.55 28.94 -6.74
N LYS A 179 6.68 29.58 -7.91
CA LYS A 179 5.88 30.77 -8.26
C LYS A 179 4.39 30.46 -8.09
N ILE A 180 3.66 31.38 -7.46
CA ILE A 180 2.21 31.28 -7.26
C ILE A 180 1.55 31.14 -8.64
N PHE A 181 0.57 30.26 -8.77
CA PHE A 181 -0.09 29.87 -10.03
C PHE A 181 0.79 29.20 -11.09
N SER A 182 2.02 28.79 -10.76
CA SER A 182 2.76 27.88 -11.63
C SER A 182 2.08 26.50 -11.69
N PRO A 183 2.28 25.71 -12.77
CA PRO A 183 1.70 24.38 -12.88
C PRO A 183 2.01 23.48 -11.69
N HIS A 184 3.24 23.54 -11.18
CA HIS A 184 3.67 22.77 -10.00
C HIS A 184 2.97 23.24 -8.72
N TRP A 185 2.75 24.56 -8.56
CA TRP A 185 2.02 25.11 -7.40
C TRP A 185 0.56 24.65 -7.40
N ILE A 186 -0.11 24.72 -8.56
CA ILE A 186 -1.50 24.28 -8.73
C ILE A 186 -1.61 22.76 -8.49
N ALA A 187 -0.72 21.96 -9.07
CA ALA A 187 -0.70 20.51 -8.89
C ALA A 187 -0.51 20.10 -7.42
N CYS A 188 0.34 20.81 -6.67
CA CYS A 188 0.51 20.57 -5.23
C CYS A 188 -0.79 20.83 -4.46
N TRP A 189 -1.47 21.95 -4.71
CA TRP A 189 -2.72 22.27 -4.01
C TRP A 189 -3.86 21.31 -4.36
N ILE A 190 -3.98 20.92 -5.63
CA ILE A 190 -4.94 19.89 -6.05
C ILE A 190 -4.68 18.58 -5.30
N SER A 191 -3.41 18.14 -5.26
CA SER A 191 -3.02 16.91 -4.56
C SER A 191 -3.28 16.99 -3.06
N ILE A 192 -3.05 18.14 -2.43
CA ILE A 192 -3.35 18.37 -1.01
C ILE A 192 -4.86 18.26 -0.76
N ILE A 193 -5.69 18.97 -1.52
CA ILE A 193 -7.14 18.96 -1.35
C ILE A 193 -7.70 17.54 -1.56
N LEU A 194 -7.28 16.87 -2.65
CA LEU A 194 -7.68 15.49 -2.92
C LEU A 194 -7.21 14.54 -1.81
N GLY A 195 -5.96 14.65 -1.37
CA GLY A 195 -5.41 13.84 -0.29
C GLY A 195 -6.18 14.00 1.03
N VAL A 196 -6.54 15.23 1.40
CA VAL A 196 -7.34 15.49 2.60
C VAL A 196 -8.75 14.92 2.46
N LEU A 197 -9.39 15.07 1.28
CA LEU A 197 -10.69 14.47 1.02
C LEU A 197 -10.63 12.94 1.12
N LEU A 198 -9.60 12.30 0.56
CA LEU A 198 -9.39 10.85 0.65
C LEU A 198 -9.16 10.39 2.09
N MET A 199 -8.39 11.16 2.87
CA MET A 199 -8.13 10.87 4.29
C MET A 199 -9.39 10.92 5.15
N ILE A 200 -10.38 11.75 4.80
CA ILE A 200 -11.63 11.84 5.54
C ILE A 200 -12.64 10.80 5.03
N LEU A 201 -12.88 10.76 3.72
CA LEU A 201 -13.98 10.00 3.13
C LEU A 201 -13.72 8.49 3.11
N SER A 202 -12.49 8.08 2.79
CA SER A 202 -12.21 6.65 2.57
C SER A 202 -12.22 5.83 3.87
N PRO A 203 -11.66 6.32 5.00
CA PRO A 203 -11.74 5.61 6.27
C PRO A 203 -13.17 5.41 6.77
N ILE A 204 -14.08 6.35 6.49
CA ILE A 204 -15.52 6.17 6.81
C ILE A 204 -16.09 4.98 6.02
N GLY A 205 -15.78 4.90 4.72
CA GLY A 205 -16.20 3.80 3.86
C GLY A 205 -15.62 2.45 4.31
N GLY A 206 -14.31 2.40 4.52
CA GLY A 206 -13.59 1.19 4.95
C GLY A 206 -14.01 0.71 6.33
N LEU A 207 -14.12 1.61 7.31
CA LEU A 207 -14.58 1.25 8.66
C LEU A 207 -16.00 0.72 8.65
N ARG A 208 -16.90 1.33 7.88
CA ARG A 208 -18.27 0.83 7.74
C ARG A 208 -18.31 -0.55 7.08
N SER A 209 -17.49 -0.79 6.05
CA SER A 209 -17.36 -2.10 5.42
C SER A 209 -16.87 -3.15 6.43
N ILE A 210 -15.84 -2.82 7.22
CA ILE A 210 -15.34 -3.68 8.31
C ILE A 210 -16.45 -3.99 9.33
N ILE A 211 -17.20 -2.99 9.78
CA ILE A 211 -18.27 -3.19 10.78
C ILE A 211 -19.36 -4.13 10.24
N LEU A 212 -19.78 -3.94 8.98
CA LEU A 212 -20.79 -4.80 8.37
C LEU A 212 -20.29 -6.24 8.20
N SER A 213 -19.07 -6.42 7.68
CA SER A 213 -18.46 -7.75 7.53
C SER A 213 -18.19 -8.42 8.89
N ALA A 214 -17.82 -7.65 9.91
CA ALA A 214 -17.58 -8.17 11.26
C ALA A 214 -18.86 -8.63 11.95
N SER A 215 -20.02 -8.03 11.64
CA SER A 215 -21.29 -8.40 12.26
C SER A 215 -21.78 -9.80 11.87
N SER A 216 -21.40 -10.29 10.68
CA SER A 216 -21.69 -11.64 10.20
C SER A 216 -20.51 -12.61 10.40
N TYR A 217 -19.34 -12.11 10.80
CA TYR A 217 -18.14 -12.92 10.96
C TYR A 217 -18.20 -13.76 12.24
N LYS A 218 -17.96 -15.07 12.10
CA LYS A 218 -17.76 -15.98 13.23
C LYS A 218 -16.30 -16.32 13.36
N PHE A 219 -15.74 -16.00 14.52
CA PHE A 219 -14.34 -16.22 14.80
C PHE A 219 -14.03 -17.73 14.86
N PHE A 220 -13.19 -18.21 13.93
CA PHE A 220 -12.71 -19.60 13.85
C PHE A 220 -13.82 -20.69 13.75
N SER A 221 -14.95 -20.38 13.11
CA SER A 221 -16.06 -21.33 12.88
C SER A 221 -16.20 -21.73 11.42
#